data_AF-A0A554I9T5-F1
#
_entry.id   AF-A0A554I9T5-F1
#
_cell.length_a   1.000
_cell.length_b   1.000
_cell.length_c   1.000
_cell.angle_alpha   90.00
_cell.angle_beta   90.00
_cell.angle_gamma   90.00
#
_symmetry.space_group_name_H-M   'P 1'
#
loop_
_entity.id
_entity.type
_entity.pdbx_description
1 polymer ?
#
loop_
_entity_poly.entity_id
_entity_poly.type
_entity_poly.pdbx_seq_one_letter_code
_entity_poly.pdbx_strand_id
1 'polypeptide(L)'
;FNGAYHVLGGLISPTDGLTPDKLHIKELASRLKKLADSGQPVEIILAMNPTTEGDTTALYIEKLLAPLKIRITKLNRGLSTGSDLEYADESTLLNALKYRH
;
A
#
# COMPACT_ATOMS: atom_id res chain seq x y z
N PHE A 1 -12.70 13.72 8.81
CA PHE A 1 -11.98 12.45 9.03
C PHE A 1 -11.21 12.58 10.34
N ASN A 2 -11.36 11.64 11.27
CA ASN A 2 -10.75 11.70 12.62
C ASN A 2 -9.48 10.82 12.74
N GLY A 3 -8.77 10.59 11.63
CA GLY A 3 -7.51 9.85 11.62
C GLY A 3 -6.29 10.75 11.38
N ALA A 4 -5.12 10.12 11.29
CA ALA A 4 -3.87 10.82 10.98
C ALA A 4 -3.57 10.77 9.48
N TYR A 5 -2.94 11.83 8.97
CA TYR A 5 -2.45 11.86 7.59
C TYR A 5 -0.98 11.46 7.52
N HIS A 6 -0.57 10.97 6.36
CA HIS A 6 0.83 10.79 6.01
C HIS A 6 1.04 11.32 4.60
N VAL A 7 1.99 12.24 4.45
CA VAL A 7 2.32 12.82 3.15
C VAL A 7 3.57 12.12 2.63
N LEU A 8 3.47 11.48 1.47
CA LEU A 8 4.56 10.72 0.87
C LEU A 8 5.62 11.62 0.20
N GLY A 9 5.30 12.88 -0.08
CA GLY A 9 6.18 13.82 -0.76
C GLY A 9 6.21 13.66 -2.29
N GLY A 10 5.41 12.74 -2.84
CA GLY A 10 5.32 12.47 -4.27
C GLY A 10 4.76 11.09 -4.56
N LEU A 11 4.85 10.69 -5.82
CA LEU A 11 4.53 9.35 -6.31
C LEU A 11 5.80 8.71 -6.88
N ILE A 12 5.85 7.39 -6.93
CA ILE A 12 6.90 6.66 -7.65
C ILE A 12 6.71 6.96 -9.13
N SER A 13 7.72 7.58 -9.73
CA SER A 13 7.74 7.95 -11.14
C SER A 13 9.11 7.59 -11.72
N PRO A 14 9.23 6.47 -12.46
CA PRO A 14 10.48 6.10 -13.13
C PRO A 14 10.91 7.15 -14.16
N THR A 15 9.95 7.78 -14.84
CA THR A 15 10.19 8.82 -15.85
C THR A 15 10.79 10.08 -15.25
N ASP A 16 10.38 10.45 -14.03
CA ASP A 16 10.93 11.61 -13.31
C ASP A 16 12.10 11.25 -12.37
N GLY A 17 12.53 9.98 -12.38
CA GLY A 17 13.57 9.48 -11.49
C GLY A 17 13.19 9.53 -10.00
N LEU A 18 11.90 9.55 -9.67
CA LEU A 18 11.36 9.51 -8.31
C LEU A 18 11.23 8.04 -7.87
N THR A 19 12.17 7.61 -7.04
CA THR A 19 12.22 6.26 -6.46
C THR A 19 11.61 6.23 -5.06
N PRO A 20 11.23 5.04 -4.54
CA PRO A 20 10.65 4.92 -3.20
C PRO A 20 11.52 5.51 -2.09
N ASP A 21 12.85 5.46 -2.23
CA ASP A 21 13.80 6.02 -1.27
C ASP A 21 13.79 7.55 -1.20
N LYS A 22 13.29 8.22 -2.25
CA LYS A 22 13.10 9.68 -2.28
C LYS A 22 11.76 10.10 -1.70
N LEU A 23 10.90 9.14 -1.37
CA LEU A 23 9.58 9.37 -0.80
C LEU A 23 9.59 9.02 0.69
N HIS A 24 8.64 9.60 1.42
CA HIS A 24 8.48 9.35 2.85
C HIS A 24 7.80 8.00 3.16
N ILE A 25 8.08 6.96 2.37
CA ILE A 25 7.48 5.63 2.52
C ILE A 25 8.11 4.87 3.69
N LYS A 26 9.41 5.10 3.97
CA LYS A 26 10.10 4.45 5.09
C LYS A 26 9.58 4.93 6.44
N GLU A 27 9.30 6.24 6.61
CA GLU A 27 8.72 6.72 7.86
C GLU A 27 7.28 6.21 8.04
N LEU A 28 6.51 6.09 6.95
CA LEU A 28 5.19 5.47 6.97
C LEU A 28 5.28 4.04 7.52
N ALA A 29 6.15 3.20 6.93
CA ALA A 29 6.32 1.81 7.35
C ALA A 29 6.78 1.69 8.80
N SER A 30 7.72 2.54 9.24
CA SER A 30 8.18 2.54 10.65
C SER A 30 7.07 2.95 11.61
N ARG A 31 6.25 3.94 11.27
CA ARG A 31 5.12 4.39 12.10
C ARG A 31 4.07 3.29 12.23
N LEU A 32 3.74 2.65 11.12
CA LEU A 32 2.76 1.56 11.07
C LEU A 32 3.22 0.32 11.81
N LYS A 33 4.51 -0.02 11.74
CA LYS A 33 5.08 -1.12 12.52
C LYS A 33 4.89 -0.89 14.02
N LYS A 34 5.22 0.30 14.52
CA LYS A 34 5.02 0.65 15.94
C LYS A 34 3.55 0.56 16.37
N LEU A 35 2.63 0.97 15.48
CA LEU A 35 1.19 0.87 15.76
C LEU A 35 0.72 -0.60 15.74
N ALA A 36 1.18 -1.41 14.80
CA ALA A 36 0.87 -2.84 14.75
C ALA A 36 1.37 -3.57 16.00
N ASP A 37 2.58 -3.24 16.46
CA ASP A 37 3.18 -3.82 17.69
C ASP A 37 2.40 -3.42 18.97
N SER A 38 1.64 -2.32 18.94
CA SER A 38 0.80 -1.89 20.07
C SER A 38 -0.47 -2.73 20.27
N GLY A 39 -0.77 -3.63 19.34
CA GLY A 39 -1.95 -4.50 19.37
C GLY A 39 -3.26 -3.82 18.98
N GLN A 40 -3.23 -2.53 18.62
CA GLN A 40 -4.41 -1.82 18.13
C GLN A 40 -4.65 -2.12 16.64
N PRO A 41 -5.91 -2.33 16.22
CA PRO A 41 -6.22 -2.47 14.80
C PRO A 41 -5.96 -1.16 14.07
N VAL A 42 -5.13 -1.22 13.04
CA VAL A 42 -4.79 -0.06 12.18
C VAL A 42 -5.42 -0.27 10.81
N GLU A 43 -5.99 0.80 10.27
CA GLU A 43 -6.42 0.86 8.88
C GLU A 43 -5.67 1.98 8.16
N ILE A 44 -5.27 1.72 6.92
CA ILE A 44 -4.63 2.68 6.03
C ILE A 44 -5.52 2.88 4.83
N ILE A 45 -5.84 4.15 4.55
CA ILE A 45 -6.61 4.53 3.39
C ILE A 45 -5.64 5.16 2.37
N LEU A 46 -5.46 4.49 1.23
CA LEU A 46 -4.68 4.99 0.10
C LEU A 46 -5.54 5.95 -0.72
N ALA A 47 -5.19 7.24 -0.63
CA ALA A 47 -5.88 8.35 -1.27
C ALA A 47 -5.03 8.98 -2.38
N MET A 48 -4.43 8.15 -3.24
CA MET A 48 -3.60 8.60 -4.36
C MET A 48 -4.45 8.99 -5.58
N ASN A 49 -3.87 9.78 -6.48
CA ASN A 49 -4.52 10.11 -7.75
C ASN A 49 -4.67 8.85 -8.62
N PRO A 50 -5.78 8.69 -9.36
CA PRO A 50 -6.02 7.56 -10.27
C PRO A 50 -5.18 7.70 -11.54
N THR A 51 -3.88 7.50 -11.38
CA THR A 51 -2.84 7.65 -12.39
C THR A 51 -1.95 6.42 -12.32
N THR A 52 -1.24 6.09 -13.39
CA THR A 52 -0.32 4.94 -13.43
C THR A 52 0.69 4.99 -12.29
N GLU A 53 1.23 6.18 -11.98
CA GLU A 53 2.17 6.43 -10.89
C GLU A 53 1.49 6.24 -9.53
N GLY A 54 0.24 6.70 -9.40
CA GLY A 54 -0.58 6.49 -8.20
C GLY A 54 -0.82 5.01 -7.92
N ASP A 55 -1.19 4.24 -8.95
CA ASP A 55 -1.43 2.80 -8.84
C ASP A 55 -0.14 2.04 -8.52
N THR A 56 0.95 2.41 -9.19
CA THR A 56 2.28 1.85 -8.92
C THR A 56 2.72 2.10 -7.48
N THR A 57 2.49 3.32 -6.97
CA THR A 57 2.84 3.69 -5.59
C THR A 57 1.96 2.97 -4.58
N ALA A 58 0.66 2.84 -4.86
CA ALA A 58 -0.27 2.10 -4.01
C ALA A 58 0.15 0.62 -3.90
N LEU A 59 0.40 -0.04 -5.03
CA LEU A 59 0.83 -1.44 -5.07
C LEU A 59 2.16 -1.66 -4.34
N TYR A 60 3.10 -0.72 -4.47
CA TYR A 60 4.37 -0.77 -3.75
C TYR A 60 4.16 -0.73 -2.23
N ILE A 61 3.32 0.19 -1.75
CA ILE A 61 3.00 0.32 -0.31
C ILE A 61 2.29 -0.93 0.19
N GLU A 62 1.33 -1.48 -0.55
CA GLU A 62 0.63 -2.72 -0.19
C GLU A 62 1.61 -3.88 0.01
N LYS A 63 2.53 -4.09 -0.94
CA LYS A 63 3.55 -5.14 -0.83
C LYS A 63 4.49 -4.92 0.34
N LEU A 64 4.89 -3.68 0.60
CA LEU A 64 5.77 -3.33 1.72
C LEU A 64 5.12 -3.60 3.08
N LEU A 65 3.80 -3.37 3.18
CA LEU A 65 3.06 -3.47 4.44
C LEU A 65 2.38 -4.83 4.64
N ALA A 66 2.32 -5.69 3.63
CA ALA A 66 1.75 -7.03 3.71
C ALA A 66 2.24 -7.85 4.94
N PRO A 67 3.53 -7.83 5.32
CA PRO A 67 4.00 -8.55 6.51
C PRO A 67 3.42 -8.05 7.83
N LEU A 68 2.96 -6.79 7.90
CA LEU A 68 2.41 -6.18 9.11
C LEU A 68 0.95 -6.56 9.37
N LYS A 69 0.28 -7.23 8.42
CA LYS A 69 -1.14 -7.64 8.51
C LYS A 69 -2.09 -6.50 8.86
N ILE A 70 -1.79 -5.30 8.36
CA ILE A 70 -2.60 -4.10 8.54
C ILE A 70 -3.70 -4.07 7.47
N ARG A 71 -4.89 -3.56 7.81
CA ARG A 71 -5.96 -3.37 6.82
C ARG A 71 -5.61 -2.21 5.91
N ILE A 72 -5.58 -2.46 4.60
CA ILE A 72 -5.33 -1.44 3.58
C ILE A 72 -6.59 -1.32 2.72
N THR A 73 -7.07 -0.09 2.54
CA THR A 73 -8.21 0.24 1.69
C THR A 73 -7.82 1.34 0.71
N LYS A 74 -8.37 1.31 -0.51
CA LYS A 74 -8.10 2.31 -1.55
C LYS A 74 -9.38 3.07 -1.86
N LEU A 75 -9.28 4.39 -1.97
CA LEU A 75 -10.41 5.22 -2.39
C LEU A 75 -10.60 5.10 -3.91
N ASN A 76 -11.26 4.04 -4.35
CA ASN A 76 -11.66 3.90 -5.76
C ASN A 76 -12.75 4.93 -6.08
N ARG A 77 -12.42 5.92 -6.91
CA ARG A 77 -13.44 6.75 -7.57
C ARG A 77 -13.84 6.04 -8.86
N GLY A 78 -14.95 5.31 -8.84
CA GLY A 78 -15.66 4.92 -10.08
C GLY A 78 -15.81 3.44 -10.40
N LEU A 79 -15.91 2.54 -9.42
CA LEU A 79 -16.52 1.23 -9.66
C LEU A 79 -17.70 1.04 -8.71
N SER A 80 -18.88 0.94 -9.33
CA SER A 80 -20.12 0.51 -8.72
C SER A 80 -19.87 -0.71 -7.84
N THR A 81 -20.59 -0.77 -6.72
CA THR A 81 -20.82 -1.96 -5.89
C THR A 81 -20.63 -3.27 -6.69
N GLY A 82 -19.57 -4.05 -6.42
CA GLY A 82 -19.42 -5.39 -7.02
C GLY A 82 -18.02 -5.87 -7.42
N SER A 83 -16.93 -5.23 -6.98
CA SER A 83 -15.56 -5.71 -7.26
C SER A 83 -14.68 -5.69 -6.00
N ASP A 84 -15.23 -6.13 -4.87
CA ASP A 84 -14.41 -6.89 -3.93
C ASP A 84 -13.93 -8.13 -4.70
N LEU A 85 -12.63 -8.47 -4.68
CA LEU A 85 -12.05 -9.72 -5.18
C LEU A 85 -11.52 -9.79 -6.65
N GLU A 86 -10.92 -8.74 -7.22
CA GLU A 86 -10.17 -8.89 -8.50
C GLU A 86 -8.64 -8.65 -8.41
N TYR A 87 -8.08 -8.40 -7.23
CA TYR A 87 -6.61 -8.29 -7.07
C TYR A 87 -6.03 -9.15 -5.95
N ALA A 88 -6.74 -10.22 -5.58
CA ALA A 88 -6.23 -11.24 -4.67
C ALA A 88 -5.33 -12.28 -5.35
N ASP A 89 -5.21 -12.32 -6.69
CA ASP A 89 -4.93 -13.61 -7.36
C ASP A 89 -3.76 -13.73 -8.36
N GLU A 90 -2.71 -12.90 -8.32
CA GLU A 90 -1.51 -13.26 -9.12
C GLU A 90 -0.16 -13.20 -8.36
N SER A 91 0.12 -12.18 -7.55
CA SER A 91 1.46 -12.09 -6.94
C SER A 91 1.65 -12.78 -5.59
N THR A 92 0.57 -13.08 -4.84
CA THR A 92 0.66 -13.84 -3.58
C THR A 92 0.91 -15.33 -3.84
N LEU A 93 0.40 -15.84 -4.97
CA LEU A 93 0.63 -17.23 -5.42
C LEU A 93 2.11 -17.49 -5.78
N LEU A 94 2.81 -16.52 -6.36
CA LEU A 94 4.18 -16.72 -6.85
C LEU A 94 5.23 -16.91 -5.75
N ASN A 95 4.96 -16.49 -4.50
CA ASN A 95 5.86 -16.72 -3.36
C ASN A 95 5.51 -17.96 -2.51
N ALA A 96 4.32 -18.55 -2.68
CA ALA A 96 3.94 -19.77 -1.96
C ALA A 96 4.54 -21.05 -2.57
N LEU A 97 4.99 -21.01 -3.82
CA LEU A 97 5.57 -22.16 -4.52
C LEU A 97 7.11 -22.25 -4.47
N LYS A 98 7.81 -21.22 -3.98
CA LYS A 98 9.29 -21.19 -3.97
C LYS A 98 9.96 -21.76 -2.71
N TYR A 99 9.20 -22.15 -1.69
CA TYR A 99 9.72 -22.76 -0.45
C TYR A 99 9.17 -24.16 -0.18
N ARG A 100 9.19 -25.01 -1.20
CA ARG A 100 9.20 -26.46 -0.98
C ARG A 100 10.51 -27.03 -1.50
N HIS A 101 11.57 -26.89 -0.71
CA HIS A 101 12.60 -27.90 -0.49
C HIS A 101 13.46 -27.52 0.72
#